data_AF-A0A1W1I9Y6-F1
#
_entry.id   AF-A0A1W1I9Y6-F1
#
_cell.length_a   1.000
_cell.length_b   1.000
_cell.length_c   1.000
_cell.angle_alpha   90.00
_cell.angle_beta   90.00
_cell.angle_gamma   90.00
#
_symmetry.space_group_name_H-M   'P 1'
#
loop_
_entity.id
_entity.type
_entity.pdbx_description
1 polymer ?
#
loop_
_entity_poly.entity_id
_entity_poly.type
_entity_poly.pdbx_seq_one_letter_code
_entity_poly.pdbx_strand_id
1 'polypeptide(L)'
;MPPCRSPVKAACRALHPTTELFMLRILVLHGPNLNLLGTREQGIYGSVALDAIDGDIVKLAEELSVEVDIRQSNHEGELVSWIQEARSGCHGVIINPAAYTHTSVAIRDALSAVSLPTIEVHLSNIHQREDFRHQSYVAGVALGQISGLGPAGYLLALRGLHGHLTARPPRTQPSSKAATSHRRTGRR
;
A
#
# COMPACT_ATOMS: atom_id res chain seq x y z
N MET A 1 21.79 68.99 2.91
CA MET A 1 21.72 67.65 2.31
C MET A 1 20.92 66.73 3.24
N PRO A 2 19.73 66.26 2.85
CA PRO A 2 19.06 65.10 3.47
C PRO A 2 19.50 63.81 2.72
N PRO A 3 18.93 62.60 2.97
CA PRO A 3 18.26 62.02 4.14
C PRO A 3 18.83 60.60 4.49
N CYS A 4 18.38 59.96 5.58
CA CYS A 4 17.93 58.56 5.48
C CYS A 4 17.22 58.07 6.75
N ARG A 5 15.90 58.03 6.69
CA ARG A 5 15.09 57.08 7.46
C ARG A 5 15.30 55.69 6.85
N SER A 6 15.58 54.69 7.67
CA SER A 6 15.30 53.31 7.29
C SER A 6 14.07 52.83 8.06
N PRO A 7 13.03 52.32 7.38
CA PRO A 7 11.93 51.64 8.04
C PRO A 7 12.34 50.19 8.35
N VAL A 8 12.06 49.74 9.56
CA VAL A 8 12.09 48.32 9.94
C VAL A 8 11.09 47.61 9.02
N LYS A 9 11.60 46.86 8.03
CA LYS A 9 10.77 46.00 7.19
C LYS A 9 10.19 44.90 8.08
N ALA A 10 8.89 44.96 8.31
CA ALA A 10 8.11 43.81 8.71
C ALA A 10 8.30 42.72 7.65
N ALA A 11 9.04 41.66 7.98
CA ALA A 11 9.05 40.44 7.21
C ALA A 11 7.69 39.78 7.45
N CYS A 12 6.72 40.11 6.60
CA CYS A 12 5.48 39.38 6.47
C CYS A 12 5.89 37.94 6.11
N ARG A 13 5.77 37.03 7.08
CA ARG A 13 6.00 35.60 6.90
C ARG A 13 5.05 35.17 5.78
N ALA A 14 5.60 34.80 4.63
CA ALA A 14 4.82 34.23 3.54
C ALA A 14 4.01 33.06 4.13
N LEU A 15 2.69 33.21 4.10
CA LEU A 15 1.75 32.14 4.40
C LEU A 15 2.09 31.00 3.43
N HIS A 16 2.45 29.85 3.98
CA HIS A 16 2.62 28.65 3.19
C HIS A 16 1.29 28.39 2.48
N PRO A 17 1.29 28.08 1.17
CA PRO A 17 0.07 27.70 0.48
C PRO A 17 -0.50 26.49 1.21
N THR A 18 -1.79 26.54 1.54
CA THR A 18 -2.59 25.43 2.05
C THR A 18 -2.30 24.21 1.20
N THR A 19 -1.55 23.26 1.76
CA THR A 19 -1.43 21.91 1.24
C THR A 19 -2.86 21.40 1.11
N GLU A 20 -3.35 21.18 -0.11
CA GLU A 20 -4.48 20.28 -0.27
C GLU A 20 -4.10 18.99 0.48
N LEU A 21 -4.91 18.62 1.48
CA LEU A 21 -4.76 17.34 2.14
C LEU A 21 -5.07 16.28 1.08
N PHE A 22 -4.01 15.79 0.43
CA PHE A 22 -4.08 14.63 -0.43
C PHE A 22 -4.42 13.43 0.45
N MET A 23 -5.71 13.09 0.51
CA MET A 23 -6.18 11.94 1.26
C MET A 23 -5.83 10.69 0.46
N LEU A 24 -4.97 9.84 1.03
CA LEU A 24 -4.64 8.57 0.40
C LEU A 24 -5.91 7.71 0.34
N ARG A 25 -6.09 7.06 -0.81
CA ARG A 25 -7.17 6.10 -1.07
C ARG A 25 -6.59 4.71 -1.33
N ILE A 26 -7.07 3.71 -0.60
CA ILE A 26 -6.59 2.32 -0.67
C ILE A 26 -7.77 1.40 -0.99
N LEU A 27 -7.60 0.53 -1.99
CA LEU A 27 -8.56 -0.52 -2.30
C LEU A 27 -8.27 -1.74 -1.41
N VAL A 28 -9.29 -2.26 -0.72
CA VAL A 28 -9.21 -3.49 0.06
C VAL A 28 -10.10 -4.54 -0.60
N LEU A 29 -9.49 -5.68 -0.98
CA LEU A 29 -10.18 -6.75 -1.69
C LEU A 29 -10.19 -8.04 -0.88
N HIS A 30 -11.39 -8.63 -0.79
CA HIS A 30 -11.64 -9.93 -0.20
C HIS A 30 -12.03 -10.93 -1.28
N GLY A 31 -11.24 -11.97 -1.44
CA GLY A 31 -11.45 -13.05 -2.38
C GLY A 31 -12.58 -14.02 -1.97
N PRO A 32 -12.64 -15.19 -2.62
CA PRO A 32 -13.75 -16.10 -2.51
C PRO A 32 -13.89 -16.70 -1.10
N ASN A 33 -15.14 -16.95 -0.71
CA ASN A 33 -15.59 -17.53 0.55
C ASN A 33 -15.33 -16.71 1.81
N LEU A 34 -14.68 -15.54 1.73
CA LEU A 34 -14.49 -14.67 2.89
C LEU A 34 -15.81 -14.07 3.40
N ASN A 35 -16.82 -13.94 2.54
CA ASN A 35 -18.18 -13.58 2.95
C ASN A 35 -18.85 -14.61 3.88
N LEU A 36 -18.30 -15.82 4.00
CA LEU A 36 -18.83 -16.88 4.86
C LEU A 36 -18.18 -16.89 6.25
N LEU A 37 -17.22 -15.99 6.52
CA LEU A 37 -16.62 -15.85 7.85
C LEU A 37 -17.68 -15.64 8.93
N GLY A 38 -17.50 -16.27 10.09
CA GLY A 38 -18.47 -16.26 11.19
C GLY A 38 -19.68 -17.18 11.01
N THR A 39 -19.91 -17.76 9.82
CA THR A 39 -21.08 -18.62 9.53
C THR A 39 -20.77 -20.11 9.33
N ARG A 40 -19.51 -20.50 9.11
CA ARG A 40 -19.05 -21.90 8.99
C ARG A 40 -17.72 -22.14 9.70
N GLU A 41 -17.58 -23.33 10.33
CA GLU A 41 -16.36 -23.92 10.91
C GLU A 41 -15.44 -22.97 11.71
N GLN A 42 -15.80 -22.76 12.99
CA GLN A 42 -15.07 -21.92 13.94
C GLN A 42 -13.58 -22.29 14.16
N GLY A 43 -13.15 -23.49 13.74
CA GLY A 43 -11.83 -24.03 14.06
C GLY A 43 -10.64 -23.39 13.33
N ILE A 44 -10.80 -22.95 12.07
CA ILE A 44 -9.67 -22.43 11.26
C ILE A 44 -9.72 -20.90 11.09
N TYR A 45 -10.91 -20.31 11.01
CA TYR A 45 -11.08 -18.89 10.64
C TYR A 45 -11.58 -17.99 11.76
N GLY A 46 -11.74 -18.55 12.98
CA GLY A 46 -12.27 -17.82 14.13
C GLY A 46 -13.76 -17.48 13.98
N SER A 47 -14.34 -16.87 15.03
CA SER A 47 -15.75 -16.47 15.07
C SER A 47 -16.02 -15.09 14.49
N VAL A 48 -15.01 -14.43 13.91
CA VAL A 48 -15.10 -13.04 13.45
C VAL A 48 -15.73 -13.01 12.06
N ALA A 49 -16.85 -12.30 11.91
CA ALA A 49 -17.48 -12.06 10.61
C ALA A 49 -16.69 -11.05 9.78
N LEU A 50 -16.81 -11.09 8.45
CA LEU A 50 -16.11 -10.17 7.55
C LEU A 50 -16.44 -8.70 7.87
N ASP A 51 -17.71 -8.38 8.12
CA ASP A 51 -18.17 -7.03 8.50
C ASP A 51 -17.44 -6.46 9.73
N ALA A 52 -17.07 -7.32 10.69
CA ALA A 52 -16.30 -6.89 11.86
C ALA A 52 -14.85 -6.54 11.50
N ILE A 53 -14.25 -7.30 10.58
CA ILE A 53 -12.91 -7.01 10.04
C ILE A 53 -12.95 -5.69 9.27
N ASP A 54 -13.95 -5.50 8.42
CA ASP A 54 -14.13 -4.27 7.63
C ASP A 54 -14.30 -3.05 8.54
N GLY A 55 -15.08 -3.19 9.62
CA GLY A 55 -15.24 -2.15 10.63
C GLY A 55 -13.92 -1.77 11.31
N ASP A 56 -13.04 -2.72 11.60
CA ASP A 56 -11.73 -2.44 12.19
C ASP A 56 -10.74 -1.82 11.18
N ILE A 57 -10.84 -2.20 9.90
CA ILE A 57 -10.10 -1.56 8.81
C ILE A 57 -10.51 -0.09 8.67
N VAL A 58 -11.82 0.19 8.65
CA VAL A 58 -12.34 1.57 8.54
C VAL A 58 -11.89 2.43 9.72
N LYS A 59 -12.04 1.95 10.97
CA LYS A 59 -11.57 2.68 12.16
C LYS A 59 -10.10 3.06 12.06
N LEU A 60 -9.25 2.10 11.66
CA LEU A 60 -7.83 2.37 11.49
C LEU A 60 -7.54 3.32 10.32
N ALA A 61 -8.29 3.22 9.23
CA ALA A 61 -8.14 4.12 8.10
C ALA A 61 -8.45 5.57 8.50
N GLU A 62 -9.50 5.79 9.30
CA GLU A 62 -9.83 7.09 9.89
C GLU A 62 -8.69 7.63 10.76
N GLU A 63 -8.12 6.80 11.64
CA GLU A 63 -6.95 7.18 12.46
C GLU A 63 -5.75 7.62 11.61
N LEU A 64 -5.59 7.01 10.42
CA LEU A 64 -4.49 7.29 9.50
C LEU A 64 -4.82 8.39 8.47
N SER A 65 -6.04 8.95 8.48
CA SER A 65 -6.51 9.88 7.44
C SER A 65 -6.40 9.29 6.02
N VAL A 66 -6.80 8.03 5.87
CA VAL A 66 -6.85 7.28 4.61
C VAL A 66 -8.30 6.94 4.30
N GLU A 67 -8.71 7.09 3.04
CA GLU A 67 -9.95 6.54 2.52
C GLU A 67 -9.75 5.06 2.12
N VAL A 68 -10.68 4.20 2.49
CA VAL A 68 -10.70 2.79 2.08
C VAL A 68 -11.92 2.49 1.23
N ASP A 69 -11.70 1.80 0.12
CA ASP A 69 -12.74 1.20 -0.72
C ASP A 69 -12.68 -0.31 -0.48
N ILE A 70 -13.66 -0.87 0.24
CA ILE A 70 -13.64 -2.28 0.67
C ILE A 70 -14.65 -3.06 -0.16
N ARG A 71 -14.19 -4.14 -0.80
CA ARG A 71 -15.04 -4.98 -1.68
C ARG A 71 -14.74 -6.46 -1.49
N GLN A 72 -15.75 -7.30 -1.67
CA GLN A 72 -15.63 -8.76 -1.63
C GLN A 72 -16.23 -9.38 -2.90
N SER A 73 -15.58 -10.40 -3.45
CA SER A 73 -16.18 -11.20 -4.53
C SER A 73 -15.73 -12.66 -4.51
N ASN A 74 -16.64 -13.52 -4.95
CA ASN A 74 -16.36 -14.91 -5.27
C ASN A 74 -15.90 -15.10 -6.73
N HIS A 75 -16.00 -14.07 -7.57
CA HIS A 75 -15.71 -14.12 -9.00
C HIS A 75 -14.34 -13.52 -9.31
N GLU A 76 -13.46 -14.32 -9.89
CA GLU A 76 -12.10 -13.89 -10.28
C GLU A 76 -12.14 -12.65 -11.20
N GLY A 77 -12.98 -12.66 -12.24
CA GLY A 77 -13.09 -11.56 -13.19
C GLY A 77 -13.58 -10.23 -12.58
N GLU A 78 -14.35 -10.29 -11.49
CA GLU A 78 -14.80 -9.09 -10.78
C GLU A 78 -13.66 -8.48 -9.96
N LEU A 79 -12.88 -9.32 -9.25
CA LEU A 79 -11.66 -8.88 -8.56
C LEU A 79 -10.66 -8.25 -9.55
N VAL A 80 -10.47 -8.87 -10.72
CA VAL A 80 -9.62 -8.32 -11.79
C VAL A 80 -10.12 -6.96 -12.26
N SER A 81 -11.43 -6.83 -12.50
CA SER A 81 -12.03 -5.56 -12.92
C SER A 81 -11.80 -4.46 -11.88
N TRP A 82 -12.02 -4.74 -10.60
CA TRP A 82 -11.79 -3.78 -9.53
C TRP A 82 -10.31 -3.39 -9.36
N ILE A 83 -9.39 -4.34 -9.56
CA ILE A 83 -7.95 -4.02 -9.59
C ILE A 83 -7.66 -3.03 -10.73
N GLN A 84 -8.20 -3.24 -11.92
CA GLN A 84 -8.01 -2.35 -13.07
C GLN A 84 -8.62 -0.97 -12.84
N GLU A 85 -9.83 -0.90 -12.27
CA GLU A 85 -10.49 0.35 -11.89
C GLU A 85 -9.67 1.16 -10.88
N ALA A 86 -8.99 0.48 -9.94
CA ALA A 86 -8.18 1.10 -8.90
C ALA A 86 -7.10 2.04 -9.45
N ARG A 87 -6.59 1.77 -10.65
CA ARG A 87 -5.56 2.58 -11.33
C ARG A 87 -5.96 4.07 -11.45
N SER A 88 -7.26 4.36 -11.53
CA SER A 88 -7.78 5.71 -11.78
C SER A 88 -8.12 6.49 -10.50
N GLY A 89 -7.77 5.99 -9.31
CA GLY A 89 -8.09 6.73 -8.08
C GLY A 89 -7.60 6.13 -6.77
N CYS A 90 -6.93 4.98 -6.79
CA CYS A 90 -6.31 4.39 -5.62
C CYS A 90 -4.78 4.54 -5.67
N HIS A 91 -4.17 4.53 -4.50
CA HIS A 91 -2.73 4.69 -4.31
C HIS A 91 -2.07 3.36 -3.94
N GLY A 92 -2.87 2.40 -3.47
CA GLY A 92 -2.40 1.07 -3.13
C GLY A 92 -3.56 0.08 -2.99
N VAL A 93 -3.20 -1.19 -2.88
CA VAL A 93 -4.14 -2.31 -2.76
C VAL A 93 -3.76 -3.17 -1.55
N ILE A 94 -4.74 -3.56 -0.75
CA ILE A 94 -4.63 -4.65 0.21
C ILE A 94 -5.54 -5.76 -0.32
N ILE A 95 -5.02 -6.96 -0.48
CA ILE A 95 -5.82 -8.07 -1.01
C ILE A 95 -5.62 -9.31 -0.16
N ASN A 96 -6.73 -9.94 0.21
CA ASN A 96 -6.75 -11.34 0.60
C ASN A 96 -7.38 -12.14 -0.55
N PRO A 97 -6.56 -12.75 -1.44
CA PRO A 97 -7.10 -13.46 -2.59
C PRO A 97 -7.77 -14.79 -2.20
N ALA A 98 -7.72 -15.19 -0.93
CA ALA A 98 -8.17 -16.48 -0.43
C ALA A 98 -7.65 -17.63 -1.31
N ALA A 99 -8.55 -18.48 -1.82
CA ALA A 99 -8.16 -19.61 -2.67
C ALA A 99 -7.47 -19.17 -3.97
N TYR A 100 -7.80 -18.00 -4.52
CA TYR A 100 -7.25 -17.54 -5.79
C TYR A 100 -5.77 -17.18 -5.71
N THR A 101 -5.19 -17.05 -4.52
CA THR A 101 -3.74 -16.84 -4.44
C THR A 101 -2.98 -18.03 -5.02
N HIS A 102 -3.54 -19.24 -4.92
CA HIS A 102 -2.89 -20.47 -5.35
C HIS A 102 -3.13 -20.82 -6.83
N THR A 103 -4.04 -20.10 -7.52
CA THR A 103 -4.50 -20.48 -8.86
C THR A 103 -4.57 -19.33 -9.86
N SER A 104 -4.77 -18.09 -9.41
CA SER A 104 -5.10 -16.97 -10.30
C SER A 104 -3.85 -16.26 -10.82
N VAL A 105 -3.43 -16.63 -12.02
CA VAL A 105 -2.49 -15.84 -12.82
C VAL A 105 -3.15 -14.53 -13.26
N ALA A 106 -4.48 -14.51 -13.47
CA ALA A 106 -5.21 -13.32 -13.89
C ALA A 106 -5.15 -12.18 -12.85
N ILE A 107 -5.34 -12.48 -11.56
CA ILE A 107 -5.22 -11.48 -10.49
C ILE A 107 -3.77 -10.99 -10.37
N ARG A 108 -2.78 -11.89 -10.44
CA ARG A 108 -1.36 -11.52 -10.43
C ARG A 108 -1.04 -10.53 -11.56
N ASP A 109 -1.49 -10.83 -12.77
CA ASP A 109 -1.18 -10.02 -13.95
C ASP A 109 -1.93 -8.68 -13.91
N ALA A 110 -3.16 -8.65 -13.38
CA ALA A 110 -3.89 -7.41 -13.13
C ALA A 110 -3.16 -6.49 -12.14
N LEU A 111 -2.69 -7.03 -11.00
CA LEU A 111 -1.91 -6.28 -10.01
C LEU A 111 -0.61 -5.72 -10.61
N SER A 112 0.08 -6.54 -11.41
CA SER A 112 1.29 -6.12 -12.13
C SER A 112 1.01 -4.98 -13.11
N ALA A 113 -0.09 -5.08 -13.87
CA ALA A 113 -0.46 -4.12 -14.91
C ALA A 113 -0.85 -2.75 -14.36
N VAL A 114 -1.42 -2.68 -13.15
CA VAL A 114 -1.76 -1.40 -12.51
C VAL A 114 -0.58 -0.79 -11.74
N SER A 115 0.41 -1.60 -11.37
CA SER A 115 1.64 -1.16 -10.69
C SER A 115 1.40 -0.37 -9.41
N LEU A 116 0.26 -0.62 -8.74
CA LEU A 116 -0.04 -0.04 -7.43
C LEU A 116 0.66 -0.84 -6.33
N PRO A 117 1.31 -0.18 -5.35
CA PRO A 117 1.77 -0.78 -4.10
C PRO A 117 0.72 -1.73 -3.51
N THR A 118 1.04 -3.03 -3.43
CA THR A 118 0.10 -4.06 -3.00
C THR A 118 0.62 -4.84 -1.80
N ILE A 119 -0.22 -5.10 -0.79
CA ILE A 119 0.09 -6.05 0.29
C ILE A 119 -0.91 -7.20 0.25
N GLU A 120 -0.40 -8.43 0.25
CA GLU A 120 -1.19 -9.65 0.34
C GLU A 120 -1.44 -10.03 1.80
N VAL A 121 -2.67 -10.42 2.13
CA VAL A 121 -3.08 -10.81 3.49
C VAL A 121 -3.74 -12.19 3.48
N HIS A 122 -3.39 -13.03 4.44
CA HIS A 122 -4.06 -14.30 4.74
C HIS A 122 -4.38 -14.40 6.22
N LEU A 123 -5.64 -14.70 6.55
CA LEU A 123 -6.08 -14.89 7.93
C LEU A 123 -5.37 -16.07 8.59
N SER A 124 -5.34 -17.23 7.91
CA SER A 124 -4.61 -18.43 8.33
C SER A 124 -3.16 -18.41 7.86
N ASN A 125 -2.29 -19.16 8.55
CA ASN A 125 -0.94 -19.41 8.05
C ASN A 125 -1.01 -20.39 6.88
N ILE A 126 -0.82 -19.90 5.64
CA ILE A 126 -0.92 -20.76 4.45
C ILE A 126 0.21 -21.80 4.38
N HIS A 127 1.34 -21.55 5.04
CA HIS A 127 2.52 -22.44 5.07
C HIS A 127 2.44 -23.56 6.11
N GLN A 128 1.39 -23.59 6.93
CA GLN A 128 1.08 -24.70 7.86
C GLN A 128 -0.01 -25.62 7.31
N ARG A 129 -0.42 -25.41 6.07
CA ARG A 129 -1.55 -26.09 5.46
C ARG A 129 -1.06 -27.10 4.41
N GLU A 130 -1.97 -27.53 3.55
CA GLU A 130 -1.66 -28.49 2.49
C GLU A 130 -0.64 -27.89 1.51
N ASP A 131 0.22 -28.73 0.92
CA ASP A 131 1.34 -28.27 0.07
C ASP A 131 0.91 -27.33 -1.07
N PHE A 132 -0.28 -27.55 -1.65
CA PHE A 132 -0.80 -26.70 -2.72
C PHE A 132 -1.10 -25.27 -2.26
N ARG A 133 -1.16 -25.01 -0.94
CA ARG A 133 -1.35 -23.69 -0.36
C ARG A 133 -0.06 -22.95 -0.06
N HIS A 134 1.09 -23.61 -0.17
CA HIS A 134 2.37 -22.97 0.09
C HIS A 134 2.75 -21.97 -1.01
N GLN A 135 2.22 -22.17 -2.23
CA GLN A 135 2.49 -21.31 -3.38
C GLN A 135 1.44 -20.19 -3.49
N SER A 136 1.91 -18.96 -3.67
CA SER A 136 1.09 -17.80 -4.01
C SER A 136 1.58 -17.20 -5.33
N TYR A 137 0.67 -16.99 -6.28
CA TYR A 137 0.93 -16.21 -7.51
C TYR A 137 0.95 -14.71 -7.23
N VAL A 138 0.27 -14.25 -6.19
CA VAL A 138 0.17 -12.83 -5.82
C VAL A 138 1.42 -12.36 -5.07
N ALA A 139 2.02 -13.20 -4.24
CA ALA A 139 3.17 -12.86 -3.38
C ALA A 139 4.35 -12.32 -4.20
N GLY A 140 4.58 -12.87 -5.40
CA GLY A 140 5.67 -12.46 -6.28
C GLY A 140 5.53 -11.06 -6.88
N VAL A 141 4.36 -10.43 -6.77
CA VAL A 141 4.08 -9.08 -7.30
C VAL A 141 3.62 -8.09 -6.22
N ALA A 142 3.44 -8.57 -4.99
CA ALA A 142 3.14 -7.73 -3.83
C ALA A 142 4.43 -7.18 -3.19
N LEU A 143 4.31 -6.04 -2.50
CA LEU A 143 5.38 -5.48 -1.66
C LEU A 143 5.70 -6.37 -0.46
N GLY A 144 4.70 -7.09 0.02
CA GLY A 144 4.84 -8.02 1.14
C GLY A 144 3.60 -8.88 1.28
N GLN A 145 3.75 -9.97 2.02
CA GLN A 145 2.69 -10.89 2.37
C GLN A 145 2.62 -11.02 3.90
N ILE A 146 1.42 -10.96 4.45
CA ILE A 146 1.14 -11.18 5.86
C ILE A 146 0.24 -12.41 5.97
N SER A 147 0.68 -13.46 6.68
CA SER A 147 -0.07 -14.71 6.78
C SER A 147 -0.12 -15.21 8.23
N GLY A 148 -1.30 -15.67 8.67
CA GLY A 148 -1.47 -16.37 9.95
C GLY A 148 -1.70 -15.50 11.17
N LEU A 149 -1.95 -14.20 10.99
CA LEU A 149 -2.20 -13.26 12.09
C LEU A 149 -3.68 -12.93 12.26
N GLY A 150 -4.58 -13.68 11.60
CA GLY A 150 -6.01 -13.43 11.64
C GLY A 150 -6.37 -12.01 11.18
N PRO A 151 -7.43 -11.40 11.74
CA PRO A 151 -7.85 -10.04 11.38
C PRO A 151 -6.76 -8.97 11.56
N ALA A 152 -5.86 -9.13 12.52
CA ALA A 152 -4.76 -8.18 12.75
C ALA A 152 -3.83 -8.04 11.54
N GLY A 153 -3.79 -9.05 10.66
CA GLY A 153 -3.04 -8.98 9.41
C GLY A 153 -3.47 -7.83 8.49
N TYR A 154 -4.76 -7.50 8.44
CA TYR A 154 -5.25 -6.35 7.65
C TYR A 154 -4.79 -5.02 8.24
N LEU A 155 -4.80 -4.91 9.57
CA LEU A 155 -4.37 -3.68 10.25
C LEU A 155 -2.87 -3.43 10.06
N LEU A 156 -2.07 -4.50 10.11
CA LEU A 156 -0.64 -4.45 9.81
C LEU A 156 -0.40 -4.08 8.33
N ALA A 157 -1.17 -4.65 7.40
CA ALA A 157 -1.10 -4.31 5.98
C ALA A 157 -1.42 -2.83 5.75
N LEU A 158 -2.48 -2.31 6.38
CA LEU A 158 -2.86 -0.90 6.23
C LEU A 158 -1.78 0.05 6.76
N ARG A 159 -1.22 -0.22 7.94
CA ARG A 159 -0.10 0.58 8.49
C ARG A 159 1.15 0.48 7.61
N GLY A 160 1.50 -0.72 7.15
CA GLY A 160 2.67 -0.94 6.30
C GLY A 160 2.56 -0.23 4.95
N LEU A 161 1.40 -0.35 4.31
CA LEU A 161 1.13 0.30 3.02
C LEU A 161 1.06 1.83 3.16
N HIS A 162 0.40 2.35 4.20
CA HIS A 162 0.41 3.77 4.51
C HIS A 162 1.84 4.30 4.73
N GLY A 163 2.66 3.59 5.50
CA GLY A 163 4.06 3.93 5.71
C GLY A 163 4.87 3.95 4.41
N HIS A 164 4.64 2.97 3.52
CA HIS A 164 5.27 2.93 2.20
C HIS A 164 4.86 4.12 1.32
N LEU A 165 3.57 4.47 1.29
CA LEU A 165 3.04 5.55 0.45
C LEU A 165 3.43 6.95 0.95
N THR A 166 3.65 7.11 2.26
CA THR A 166 4.04 8.39 2.88
C THR A 166 5.54 8.55 3.06
N ALA A 167 6.32 7.47 2.89
CA ALA A 167 7.78 7.54 2.95
C ALA A 167 8.31 8.46 1.85
N ARG A 168 9.03 9.51 2.26
CA ARG A 168 9.71 10.40 1.32
C ARG A 168 10.83 9.61 0.64
N PRO A 169 11.01 9.72 -0.70
CA PRO A 169 12.10 9.02 -1.37
C PRO A 169 13.45 9.41 -0.75
N PRO A 170 14.40 8.46 -0.62
CA PRO A 170 15.70 8.76 -0.06
C PRO A 170 16.34 9.89 -0.86
N ARG A 171 16.80 10.94 -0.17
CA ARG A 171 17.56 12.02 -0.79
C ARG A 171 18.80 11.39 -1.42
N THR A 172 18.84 11.31 -2.75
CA THR A 172 20.07 11.03 -3.47
C THR A 172 21.09 12.10 -3.08
N GLN A 173 22.16 11.69 -2.40
CA GLN A 173 23.28 12.61 -2.19
C GLN A 173 23.86 12.96 -3.56
N PRO A 174 24.14 14.24 -3.84
CA PRO A 174 24.81 14.60 -5.07
C PRO A 174 26.18 13.91 -5.09
N SER A 175 26.42 13.10 -6.12
CA SER A 175 27.70 12.47 -6.35
C SER A 175 28.76 13.57 -6.41
N SER A 176 29.70 13.55 -5.45
CA SER A 176 30.86 14.42 -5.52
C SER A 176 31.67 14.00 -6.74
N LYS A 177 31.54 14.76 -7.84
CA LYS A 177 32.57 14.78 -8.87
C LYS A 177 33.87 15.25 -8.21
N ALA A 178 34.71 14.30 -7.83
CA ALA A 178 36.09 14.59 -7.50
C ALA A 178 36.79 14.99 -8.80
N ALA A 179 36.98 16.30 -8.93
CA ALA A 179 37.85 16.92 -9.90
C ALA A 179 39.23 16.24 -9.85
N THR A 180 39.65 15.65 -10.96
CA THR A 180 41.08 15.45 -11.22
C THR A 180 41.44 16.34 -12.38
N SER A 181 41.97 17.52 -12.05
CA SER A 181 42.70 18.35 -12.97
C SER A 181 43.96 17.62 -13.43
N HIS A 182 44.06 17.28 -14.71
CA HIS A 182 45.35 17.02 -15.33
C HIS A 182 45.75 18.23 -16.17
N ARG A 183 46.49 19.16 -15.55
CA ARG A 183 47.33 20.13 -16.26
C ARG A 183 48.72 19.50 -16.46
N ARG A 184 49.09 19.35 -17.74
CA ARG A 184 50.41 19.53 -18.39
C ARG A 184 51.69 19.16 -17.60
N THR A 185 52.47 18.25 -18.18
CA THR A 185 53.84 18.48 -18.73
C THR A 185 54.03 17.42 -19.84
N GLY A 186 54.62 17.61 -21.02
CA GLY A 186 55.55 18.61 -21.52
C GLY A 186 56.99 18.09 -21.47
N ARG A 187 57.40 17.18 -22.37
CA ARG A 187 58.78 17.07 -22.90
C ARG A 187 58.96 15.97 -23.96
N ARG A 188 59.45 16.43 -25.11
CA ARG A 188 60.35 15.84 -26.14
C ARG A 188 59.98 14.50 -26.77
#